data_AF-A0A1D8N7E4-F1
#
_entry.id   AF-A0A1D8N7E4-F1
#
_cell.length_a   1.000
_cell.length_b   1.000
_cell.length_c   1.000
_cell.angle_alpha   90.00
_cell.angle_beta   90.00
_cell.angle_gamma   90.00
#
_symmetry.space_group_name_H-M   'P 1'
#
loop_
_entity.id
_entity.type
_entity.pdbx_description
1 polymer ?
#
loop_
_entity_poly.entity_id
_entity_poly.type
_entity_poly.pdbx_seq_one_letter_code
_entity_poly.pdbx_strand_id
1 'polypeptide(L)'
;MIRSLHTSAVRQGRKKWPKPLPGSVTGNEFVKKLELKAPIAPALDNIEVPDSHPLWQFFCKDKKIVRDQRSFDSSTRPWSVAELRRKSFEDLHALWYVCLKERNILLKEERVTTRMHFENQNGGYRSEHDRVGETMVNIRHVLAERYRAFEEVQQVLPEVRAQANAEFDEKYVTADAVYDSELSLELERHLVAYYGFSTDPRANAGVQVDEKIIEAVKYGAKLKYERYSGATDENGNPIANHGFVHQPKRDIFEQYLMFLANDTTEGVAEALSYIKQYRESNPLPVAPWNAIRVLQHLVEEKMGAAAVFEEALKNKKLDLSEQDILENIPAQFLNKLPKE
;
A
#
# COMPACT_ATOMS: atom_id res chain seq x y z
N MET A 1 100.83 -38.00 -48.41
CA MET A 1 101.44 -38.94 -47.44
C MET A 1 101.04 -38.50 -46.04
N ILE A 2 100.57 -39.27 -45.06
CA ILE A 2 100.11 -40.65 -44.83
C ILE A 2 99.33 -40.49 -43.50
N ARG A 3 98.20 -41.18 -43.30
CA ARG A 3 97.91 -41.99 -42.08
C ARG A 3 96.49 -42.54 -42.12
N SER A 4 96.45 -43.86 -42.31
CA SER A 4 95.37 -44.78 -41.99
C SER A 4 94.89 -44.63 -40.53
N LEU A 5 93.58 -44.56 -40.31
CA LEU A 5 92.97 -44.74 -38.99
C LEU A 5 92.17 -46.05 -39.00
N HIS A 6 92.61 -46.98 -38.16
CA HIS A 6 91.93 -48.24 -37.87
C HIS A 6 90.65 -47.99 -37.09
N THR A 7 89.56 -48.62 -37.54
CA THR A 7 88.30 -48.78 -36.82
C THR A 7 88.42 -49.91 -35.79
N SER A 8 88.07 -49.64 -34.54
CA SER A 8 87.66 -50.72 -33.62
C SER A 8 86.52 -50.23 -32.72
N ALA A 9 85.30 -50.38 -33.22
CA ALA A 9 84.11 -50.30 -32.39
C ALA A 9 83.99 -51.59 -31.57
N VAL A 10 84.20 -51.50 -30.26
CA VAL A 10 84.01 -52.61 -29.32
C VAL A 10 82.52 -52.92 -29.24
N ARG A 11 82.11 -54.02 -29.86
CA ARG A 11 80.75 -54.57 -29.85
C ARG A 11 80.47 -55.17 -28.45
N GLN A 12 79.90 -54.40 -27.53
CA GLN A 12 79.38 -54.97 -26.28
C GLN A 12 78.04 -55.68 -26.55
N GLY A 13 78.07 -57.00 -26.68
CA GLY A 13 76.88 -57.86 -26.80
C GLY A 13 76.35 -58.32 -25.43
N ARG A 14 75.05 -58.61 -25.35
CA ARG A 14 74.43 -59.23 -24.15
C ARG A 14 75.11 -60.57 -23.83
N LYS A 15 75.44 -60.80 -22.55
CA LYS A 15 75.96 -62.09 -22.05
C LYS A 15 74.90 -63.19 -22.17
N LYS A 16 75.33 -64.45 -22.23
CA LYS A 16 74.53 -65.65 -22.57
C LYS A 16 73.25 -65.86 -21.73
N TRP A 17 73.14 -65.25 -20.55
CA TRP A 17 71.98 -65.40 -19.65
C TRP A 17 71.59 -64.08 -18.95
N PRO A 18 70.91 -63.14 -19.62
CA PRO A 18 70.37 -61.96 -18.97
C PRO A 18 69.05 -62.31 -18.24
N LYS A 19 68.87 -61.87 -17.00
CA LYS A 19 67.57 -61.95 -16.32
C LYS A 19 66.53 -61.14 -17.13
N PRO A 20 65.31 -61.65 -17.38
CA PRO A 20 64.31 -60.90 -18.14
C PRO A 20 63.86 -59.66 -17.35
N LEU A 21 63.62 -58.56 -18.07
CA LEU A 21 63.03 -57.35 -17.51
C LEU A 21 61.58 -57.67 -17.08
N PRO A 22 61.07 -57.11 -15.95
CA PRO A 22 59.67 -57.23 -15.62
C PRO A 22 58.83 -56.64 -16.76
N GLY A 23 57.75 -57.33 -17.13
CA GLY A 23 56.86 -56.88 -18.20
C GLY A 23 56.36 -55.46 -17.93
N SER A 24 56.44 -54.60 -18.94
CA SER A 24 55.84 -53.27 -18.89
C SER A 24 54.37 -53.39 -18.55
N VAL A 25 53.89 -52.65 -17.54
CA VAL A 25 52.45 -52.53 -17.27
C VAL A 25 51.86 -51.79 -18.46
N THR A 26 51.27 -52.53 -19.39
CA THR A 26 50.49 -51.96 -20.50
C THR A 26 49.29 -51.25 -19.87
N GLY A 27 49.31 -49.92 -19.84
CA GLY A 27 48.15 -49.13 -19.45
C GLY A 27 46.96 -49.53 -20.33
N ASN A 28 45.77 -49.62 -19.75
CA ASN A 28 44.55 -50.09 -20.40
C ASN A 28 44.42 -49.55 -21.82
N GLU A 29 44.74 -50.38 -22.81
CA GLU A 29 44.51 -50.05 -24.20
C GLU A 29 43.00 -50.06 -24.43
N PHE A 30 42.46 -48.97 -24.99
CA PHE A 30 41.05 -48.93 -25.36
C PHE A 30 40.79 -50.07 -26.36
N VAL A 31 39.97 -51.03 -25.94
CA VAL A 31 39.71 -52.32 -26.65
C VAL A 31 39.13 -52.11 -28.06
N LYS A 32 38.67 -50.89 -28.39
CA LYS A 32 38.12 -50.54 -29.69
C LYS A 32 38.77 -49.26 -30.21
N LYS A 33 39.07 -49.26 -31.51
CA LYS A 33 39.48 -48.08 -32.27
C LYS A 33 38.36 -47.04 -32.21
N LEU A 34 38.55 -45.99 -31.41
CA LEU A 34 37.59 -44.90 -31.31
C LEU A 34 37.62 -44.08 -32.59
N GLU A 35 36.50 -44.06 -33.31
CA GLU A 35 36.32 -43.19 -34.47
C GLU A 35 35.98 -41.78 -33.98
N LEU A 36 36.86 -40.83 -34.25
CA LEU A 36 36.62 -39.43 -33.93
C LEU A 36 35.47 -38.92 -34.81
N LYS A 37 34.30 -38.75 -34.22
CA LYS A 37 33.15 -38.09 -34.87
C LYS A 37 33.29 -36.59 -34.74
N ALA A 38 32.79 -35.86 -35.75
CA ALA A 38 32.69 -34.42 -35.68
C ALA A 38 31.81 -34.01 -34.47
N PRO A 39 32.10 -32.87 -33.81
CA PRO A 39 31.27 -32.36 -32.73
C PRO A 39 29.86 -32.05 -33.23
N ILE A 40 28.86 -32.44 -32.44
CA ILE A 40 27.45 -32.17 -32.75
C ILE A 40 27.16 -30.73 -32.30
N ALA A 41 26.78 -29.87 -33.24
CA ALA A 41 26.38 -28.50 -32.92
C ALA A 41 25.07 -28.51 -32.11
N PRO A 42 24.93 -27.67 -31.08
CA PRO A 42 23.67 -27.55 -30.35
C PRO A 42 22.57 -27.02 -31.29
N ALA A 43 21.45 -27.72 -31.36
CA ALA A 43 20.29 -27.31 -32.14
C ALA A 43 19.36 -26.39 -31.32
N LEU A 44 18.85 -25.33 -31.95
CA LEU A 44 17.85 -24.43 -31.35
C LEU A 44 16.52 -25.13 -31.08
N ASP A 45 16.20 -26.16 -31.87
CA ASP A 45 14.97 -26.95 -31.76
C ASP A 45 14.83 -27.67 -30.40
N ASN A 46 15.93 -27.80 -29.65
CA ASN A 46 15.91 -28.40 -28.31
C ASN A 46 15.36 -27.44 -27.23
N ILE A 47 15.20 -26.15 -27.54
CA ILE A 47 14.82 -25.11 -26.57
C ILE A 47 13.52 -24.45 -27.01
N GLU A 48 12.46 -24.65 -26.23
CA GLU A 48 11.19 -23.95 -26.39
C GLU A 48 11.18 -22.70 -25.49
N VAL A 49 11.27 -21.50 -26.10
CA VAL A 49 11.21 -20.23 -25.36
C VAL A 49 9.74 -19.79 -25.26
N PRO A 50 9.16 -19.66 -24.06
CA PRO A 50 7.77 -19.23 -23.91
C PRO A 50 7.59 -17.78 -24.35
N ASP A 51 6.45 -17.50 -24.98
CA ASP A 51 6.14 -16.17 -25.49
C ASP A 51 5.94 -15.12 -24.37
N SER A 52 5.57 -15.58 -23.17
CA SER A 52 5.37 -14.79 -21.95
C SER A 52 6.63 -14.71 -21.07
N HIS A 53 7.82 -14.99 -21.62
CA HIS A 53 9.06 -14.92 -20.87
C HIS A 53 9.30 -13.51 -20.28
N PRO A 54 9.64 -13.36 -18.98
CA PRO A 54 9.76 -12.05 -18.33
C PRO A 54 10.86 -11.16 -18.93
N LEU A 55 11.91 -11.75 -19.54
CA LEU A 55 12.93 -10.97 -20.25
C LEU A 55 12.37 -10.20 -21.46
N TRP A 56 11.21 -10.60 -22.01
CA TRP A 56 10.56 -9.83 -23.08
C TRP A 56 10.18 -8.41 -22.63
N GLN A 57 10.09 -8.15 -21.32
CA GLN A 57 9.84 -6.80 -20.79
C GLN A 57 10.99 -5.81 -21.04
N PHE A 58 12.21 -6.27 -21.36
CA PHE A 58 13.33 -5.41 -21.77
C PHE A 58 13.30 -5.05 -23.26
N PHE A 59 12.34 -5.59 -23.98
CA PHE A 59 12.10 -5.29 -25.38
C PHE A 59 10.81 -4.48 -25.49
N CYS A 60 10.67 -3.75 -26.59
CA CYS A 60 9.42 -3.08 -26.89
C CYS A 60 8.31 -4.10 -27.14
N LYS A 61 7.06 -3.64 -27.19
CA LYS A 61 5.90 -4.50 -27.46
C LYS A 61 6.06 -5.36 -28.71
N ASP A 62 6.81 -4.87 -29.70
CA ASP A 62 7.10 -5.57 -30.96
C ASP A 62 8.20 -6.65 -30.85
N LYS A 63 8.74 -6.92 -29.65
CA LYS A 63 9.86 -7.85 -29.39
C LYS A 63 11.13 -7.58 -30.22
N LYS A 64 11.28 -6.35 -30.74
CA LYS A 64 12.45 -5.91 -31.51
C LYS A 64 13.63 -5.58 -30.59
N ILE A 65 14.84 -5.90 -31.05
CA ILE A 65 16.09 -5.58 -30.33
C ILE A 65 16.32 -4.06 -30.32
N VAL A 66 16.04 -3.38 -31.44
CA VAL A 66 16.19 -1.93 -31.58
C VAL A 66 14.95 -1.40 -32.30
N ARG A 67 14.39 -0.29 -31.80
CA ARG A 67 13.28 0.43 -32.45
C ARG A 67 13.76 1.20 -33.67
N ASP A 68 12.85 1.50 -34.60
CA ASP A 68 13.18 2.41 -35.70
C ASP A 68 13.15 3.86 -35.19
N GLN A 69 14.09 4.71 -35.59
CA GLN A 69 14.12 6.12 -35.17
C GLN A 69 12.82 6.88 -35.50
N ARG A 70 12.13 6.50 -36.60
CA ARG A 70 10.85 7.09 -37.00
C ARG A 70 9.68 6.69 -36.09
N SER A 71 9.85 5.66 -35.26
CA SER A 71 8.85 5.23 -34.29
C SER A 71 8.79 6.14 -33.06
N PHE A 72 9.82 6.97 -32.84
CA PHE A 72 9.77 7.99 -31.80
C PHE A 72 8.80 9.09 -32.19
N ASP A 73 7.78 9.26 -31.35
CA ASP A 73 6.78 10.30 -31.55
C ASP A 73 7.33 11.65 -31.08
N SER A 74 7.52 12.57 -32.02
CA SER A 74 7.97 13.94 -31.71
C SER A 74 6.98 14.73 -30.84
N SER A 75 5.72 14.27 -30.74
CA SER A 75 4.69 14.91 -29.92
C SER A 75 4.76 14.57 -28.43
N THR A 76 5.58 13.60 -28.04
CA THR A 76 5.72 13.20 -26.64
C THR A 76 6.42 14.26 -25.79
N ARG A 77 5.93 14.43 -24.56
CA ARG A 77 6.36 15.44 -23.60
C ARG A 77 6.54 14.82 -22.20
N PRO A 78 7.53 15.27 -21.42
CA PRO A 78 7.62 14.91 -20.00
C PRO A 78 6.43 15.44 -19.18
N TRP A 79 6.10 14.72 -18.11
CA TRP A 79 5.14 15.15 -17.08
C TRP A 79 5.62 16.40 -16.34
N SER A 80 4.74 17.39 -16.23
CA SER A 80 5.07 18.60 -15.46
C SER A 80 4.84 18.42 -13.97
N VAL A 81 5.59 19.17 -13.15
CA VAL A 81 5.42 19.20 -11.69
C VAL A 81 3.97 19.52 -11.31
N ALA A 82 3.33 20.47 -11.99
CA ALA A 82 1.95 20.88 -11.70
C ALA A 82 0.92 19.76 -11.95
N GLU A 83 1.12 18.94 -12.98
CA GLU A 83 0.27 17.77 -13.25
C GLU A 83 0.47 16.69 -12.17
N LEU A 84 1.73 16.42 -11.80
CA LEU A 84 2.09 15.40 -10.83
C LEU A 84 1.61 15.72 -9.41
N ARG A 85 1.49 17.01 -9.05
CA ARG A 85 0.94 17.44 -7.75
C ARG A 85 -0.49 16.98 -7.49
N ARG A 86 -1.29 16.67 -8.52
CA ARG A 86 -2.67 16.20 -8.37
C ARG A 86 -2.82 14.68 -8.28
N LYS A 87 -1.73 13.92 -8.37
CA LYS A 87 -1.75 12.45 -8.39
C LYS A 87 -1.56 11.83 -7.00
N SER A 88 -2.17 10.67 -6.77
CA SER A 88 -1.99 9.90 -5.53
C SER A 88 -0.56 9.39 -5.40
N PHE A 89 -0.17 8.96 -4.21
CA PHE A 89 1.14 8.32 -4.00
C PHE A 89 1.27 7.03 -4.82
N GLU A 90 0.23 6.20 -4.85
CA GLU A 90 0.20 4.94 -5.60
C GLU A 90 0.37 5.17 -7.11
N ASP A 91 -0.31 6.18 -7.67
CA ASP A 91 -0.17 6.55 -9.08
C ASP A 91 1.25 7.02 -9.40
N LEU A 92 1.85 7.84 -8.53
CA LEU A 92 3.23 8.32 -8.71
C LEU A 92 4.24 7.17 -8.63
N HIS A 93 4.00 6.20 -7.73
CA HIS A 93 4.85 5.03 -7.56
C HIS A 93 4.74 4.08 -8.77
N ALA A 94 3.52 3.84 -9.26
CA ALA A 94 3.28 3.08 -10.48
C ALA A 94 3.94 3.77 -11.69
N LEU A 95 3.76 5.08 -11.84
CA LEU A 95 4.36 5.88 -12.90
C LEU A 95 5.90 5.81 -12.85
N TRP A 96 6.50 5.90 -11.66
CA TRP A 96 7.95 5.77 -11.48
C TRP A 96 8.46 4.44 -12.04
N TYR A 97 7.78 3.32 -11.78
CA TYR A 97 8.19 2.02 -12.31
C TYR A 97 7.94 1.88 -13.81
N VAL A 98 6.91 2.51 -14.35
CA VAL A 98 6.71 2.59 -15.81
C VAL A 98 7.88 3.34 -16.46
N CYS A 99 8.27 4.49 -15.91
CA CYS A 99 9.43 5.25 -16.36
C CYS A 99 10.74 4.44 -16.24
N LEU A 100 10.93 3.72 -15.13
CA LEU A 100 12.11 2.88 -14.91
C LEU A 100 12.19 1.75 -15.94
N LYS A 101 11.07 1.09 -16.26
CA LYS A 101 11.01 0.06 -17.29
C LYS A 101 11.36 0.63 -18.67
N GLU A 102 10.77 1.76 -19.05
CA GLU A 102 11.08 2.40 -20.34
C GLU A 102 12.55 2.81 -20.42
N ARG A 103 13.10 3.37 -19.33
CA ARG A 103 14.51 3.73 -19.24
C ARG A 103 15.44 2.53 -19.44
N ASN A 104 15.11 1.37 -18.87
CA ASN A 104 15.88 0.13 -19.07
C ASN A 104 15.85 -0.33 -20.53
N ILE A 105 14.70 -0.20 -21.21
CA ILE A 105 14.56 -0.52 -22.64
C ILE A 105 15.43 0.42 -23.47
N LEU A 106 15.33 1.74 -23.23
CA LEU A 106 16.11 2.76 -23.95
C LEU A 106 17.62 2.58 -23.76
N LEU A 107 18.07 2.27 -22.53
CA LEU A 107 19.50 2.01 -22.25
C LEU A 107 20.03 0.78 -22.97
N LYS A 108 19.22 -0.29 -23.07
CA LYS A 108 19.57 -1.47 -23.86
C LYS A 108 19.73 -1.09 -25.33
N GLU A 109 18.78 -0.34 -25.88
CA GLU A 109 18.79 0.10 -27.28
C GLU A 109 19.99 1.01 -27.59
N GLU A 110 20.25 2.02 -26.75
CA GLU A 110 21.43 2.89 -26.87
C GLU A 110 22.73 2.07 -26.86
N ARG A 111 22.85 1.10 -25.94
CA ARG A 111 24.04 0.26 -25.83
C ARG A 111 24.23 -0.67 -27.02
N VAL A 112 23.17 -1.28 -27.54
CA VAL A 112 23.23 -2.14 -28.73
C VAL A 112 23.60 -1.29 -29.96
N THR A 113 22.98 -0.12 -30.12
CA THR A 113 23.20 0.79 -31.25
C THR A 113 24.65 1.29 -31.28
N THR A 114 25.18 1.68 -30.11
CA THR A 114 26.57 2.09 -29.94
C THR A 114 27.54 0.95 -30.24
N ARG A 115 27.29 -0.27 -29.74
CA ARG A 115 28.19 -1.42 -29.92
C ARG A 115 28.21 -1.93 -31.36
N MET A 116 27.07 -1.88 -32.04
CA MET A 116 26.94 -2.38 -33.41
C MET A 116 27.21 -1.31 -34.48
N HIS A 117 27.70 -0.13 -34.08
CA HIS A 117 28.02 1.00 -34.99
C HIS A 117 26.86 1.42 -35.89
N PHE A 118 25.63 1.41 -35.37
CA PHE A 118 24.47 1.95 -36.06
C PHE A 118 24.45 3.50 -35.93
N GLU A 119 25.39 4.17 -36.60
CA GLU A 119 25.64 5.62 -36.44
C GLU A 119 24.42 6.50 -36.76
N ASN A 120 23.53 6.05 -37.65
CA ASN A 120 22.34 6.82 -38.07
C ASN A 120 21.16 6.79 -37.07
N GLN A 121 21.25 6.05 -35.95
CA GLN A 121 20.13 5.88 -35.02
C GLN A 121 20.38 6.42 -33.59
N ASN A 122 21.57 6.93 -33.28
CA ASN A 122 21.94 7.24 -31.89
C ASN A 122 21.21 8.45 -31.25
N GLY A 123 20.63 9.35 -32.02
CA GLY A 123 20.12 10.63 -31.51
C GLY A 123 18.83 10.56 -30.70
N GLY A 124 17.87 9.70 -31.08
CA GLY A 124 16.53 9.67 -30.46
C GLY A 124 16.50 9.04 -29.07
N TYR A 125 17.26 7.97 -28.86
CA TYR A 125 17.24 7.24 -27.59
C TYR A 125 17.66 8.10 -26.41
N ARG A 126 18.66 8.96 -26.59
CA ARG A 126 19.14 9.86 -25.55
C ARG A 126 18.11 10.93 -25.20
N SER A 127 17.49 11.56 -26.20
CA SER A 127 16.46 12.57 -25.93
C SER A 127 15.25 12.00 -25.19
N GLU A 128 14.80 10.79 -25.57
CA GLU A 128 13.71 10.13 -24.84
C GLU A 128 14.14 9.69 -23.44
N HIS A 129 15.36 9.17 -23.29
CA HIS A 129 15.91 8.82 -21.99
C HIS A 129 15.93 10.04 -21.05
N ASP A 130 16.35 11.20 -21.56
CA ASP A 130 16.42 12.43 -20.78
C ASP A 130 15.02 12.95 -20.43
N ARG A 131 14.04 12.87 -21.35
CA ARG A 131 12.63 13.19 -21.07
C ARG A 131 12.04 12.31 -19.97
N VAL A 132 12.27 10.99 -20.03
CA VAL A 132 11.87 10.06 -18.96
C VAL A 132 12.62 10.36 -17.66
N GLY A 133 13.89 10.75 -17.74
CA GLY A 133 14.66 11.21 -16.60
C GLY A 133 14.05 12.46 -15.94
N GLU A 134 13.60 13.42 -16.74
CA GLU A 134 12.95 14.64 -16.26
C GLU A 134 11.66 14.34 -15.50
N THR A 135 10.83 13.42 -15.98
CA THR A 135 9.61 13.03 -15.26
C THR A 135 9.93 12.40 -13.91
N MET A 136 10.94 11.53 -13.85
CA MET A 136 11.39 10.92 -12.59
C MET A 136 11.91 11.97 -11.60
N VAL A 137 12.72 12.94 -12.07
CA VAL A 137 13.18 14.06 -11.23
C VAL A 137 12.00 14.88 -10.71
N ASN A 138 11.01 15.17 -11.56
CA ASN A 138 9.80 15.90 -11.18
C ASN A 138 8.97 15.13 -10.14
N ILE A 139 8.82 13.81 -10.27
CA ILE A 139 8.15 12.96 -9.27
C ILE A 139 8.87 13.07 -7.92
N ARG A 140 10.20 12.93 -7.91
CA ARG A 140 11.00 13.05 -6.69
C ARG A 140 10.85 14.44 -6.05
N HIS A 141 10.82 15.49 -6.87
CA HIS A 141 10.61 16.87 -6.39
C HIS A 141 9.24 17.02 -5.72
N VAL A 142 8.15 16.56 -6.35
CA VAL A 142 6.79 16.62 -5.78
C VAL A 142 6.69 15.84 -4.47
N LEU A 143 7.30 14.66 -4.38
CA LEU A 143 7.29 13.88 -3.14
C LEU A 143 8.02 14.60 -1.99
N ALA A 144 9.17 15.21 -2.28
CA ALA A 144 9.92 15.99 -1.30
C ALA A 144 9.18 17.28 -0.88
N GLU A 145 8.56 17.97 -1.84
CA GLU A 145 7.71 19.15 -1.61
C GLU A 145 6.53 18.80 -0.68
N ARG A 146 5.82 17.70 -0.97
CA ARG A 146 4.70 17.22 -0.14
C ARG A 146 5.12 16.86 1.27
N TYR A 147 6.25 16.16 1.41
CA TYR A 147 6.75 15.77 2.72
C TYR A 147 7.10 16.99 3.58
N ARG A 148 7.78 17.99 3.01
CA ARG A 148 8.07 19.25 3.71
C ARG A 148 6.81 20.02 4.08
N ALA A 149 5.86 20.15 3.15
CA ALA A 149 4.58 20.81 3.42
C ALA A 149 3.82 20.10 4.56
N PHE A 150 3.88 18.77 4.61
CA PHE A 150 3.30 18.01 5.71
C PHE A 150 4.01 18.28 7.04
N GLU A 151 5.35 18.28 7.08
CA GLU A 151 6.12 18.61 8.29
C GLU A 151 5.83 20.02 8.80
N GLU A 152 5.75 21.01 7.90
CA GLU A 152 5.39 22.39 8.22
C GLU A 152 3.98 22.47 8.83
N VAL A 153 3.01 21.78 8.23
CA VAL A 153 1.64 21.73 8.75
C VAL A 153 1.58 21.05 10.13
N GLN A 154 2.33 19.97 10.37
CA GLN A 154 2.33 19.30 11.67
C GLN A 154 2.77 20.22 12.82
N GLN A 155 3.66 21.19 12.57
CA GLN A 155 4.11 22.14 13.58
C GLN A 155 3.01 23.13 13.99
N VAL A 156 2.20 23.58 13.03
CA VAL A 156 1.11 24.56 13.26
C VAL A 156 -0.26 23.91 13.46
N LEU A 157 -0.35 22.58 13.28
CA LEU A 157 -1.58 21.81 13.38
C LEU A 157 -2.42 22.07 14.64
N PRO A 158 -1.87 22.15 15.87
CA PRO A 158 -2.70 22.36 17.05
C PRO A 158 -3.43 23.72 17.02
N GLU A 159 -2.78 24.78 16.52
CA GLU A 159 -3.36 26.12 16.42
C GLU A 159 -4.42 26.17 15.32
N VAL A 160 -4.08 25.64 14.12
CA VAL A 160 -5.00 25.57 12.98
C VAL A 160 -6.23 24.73 13.33
N ARG A 161 -6.04 23.60 14.00
CA ARG A 161 -7.12 22.73 14.47
C ARG A 161 -8.03 23.45 15.47
N ALA A 162 -7.47 24.21 16.41
CA ALA A 162 -8.27 24.96 17.38
C ALA A 162 -9.12 26.04 16.71
N GLN A 163 -8.57 26.77 15.73
CA GLN A 163 -9.30 27.77 14.94
C GLN A 163 -10.41 27.11 14.10
N ALA A 164 -10.08 26.04 13.38
CA ALA A 164 -11.04 25.31 12.56
C ALA A 164 -12.17 24.70 13.40
N ASN A 165 -11.86 24.19 14.60
CA ASN A 165 -12.88 23.70 15.53
C ASN A 165 -13.81 24.84 15.99
N ALA A 166 -13.27 26.02 16.33
CA ALA A 166 -14.11 27.14 16.77
C ALA A 166 -15.06 27.64 15.66
N GLU A 167 -14.55 27.76 14.43
CA GLU A 167 -15.37 28.14 13.28
C GLU A 167 -16.44 27.09 12.96
N PHE A 168 -16.11 25.80 13.12
CA PHE A 168 -17.05 24.71 12.88
C PHE A 168 -18.09 24.56 14.00
N ASP A 169 -17.69 24.73 15.26
CA ASP A 169 -18.58 24.72 16.43
C ASP A 169 -19.73 25.72 16.24
N GLU A 170 -19.41 26.96 15.85
CA GLU A 170 -20.41 28.00 15.60
C GLU A 170 -21.36 27.63 14.45
N LYS A 171 -20.82 27.13 13.33
CA LYS A 171 -21.61 26.73 12.16
C LYS A 171 -22.53 25.55 12.45
N TYR A 172 -22.02 24.52 13.12
CA TYR A 172 -22.76 23.28 13.37
C TYR A 172 -23.89 23.47 14.39
N VAL A 173 -23.68 24.29 15.43
CA VAL A 173 -24.69 24.52 16.48
C VAL A 173 -25.81 25.45 16.01
N THR A 174 -25.51 26.45 15.19
CA THR A 174 -26.48 27.47 14.74
C THR A 174 -27.34 27.05 13.55
N ALA A 175 -26.98 25.96 12.85
CA ALA A 175 -27.61 25.60 11.60
C ALA A 175 -29.05 25.09 11.76
N ASP A 176 -29.87 25.36 10.73
CA ASP A 176 -31.23 24.84 10.63
C ASP A 176 -31.24 23.34 10.33
N ALA A 177 -32.32 22.66 10.75
CA ALA A 177 -32.55 21.23 10.56
C ALA A 177 -32.50 20.76 9.09
N VAL A 178 -32.69 21.69 8.13
CA VAL A 178 -32.65 21.39 6.68
C VAL A 178 -31.25 20.96 6.24
N TYR A 179 -30.20 21.46 6.90
CA TYR A 179 -28.80 21.23 6.53
C TYR A 179 -28.14 20.08 7.31
N ASP A 180 -28.90 19.32 8.10
CA ASP A 180 -28.36 18.24 8.96
C ASP A 180 -27.52 17.23 8.17
N SER A 181 -27.99 16.80 6.98
CA SER A 181 -27.27 15.85 6.13
C SER A 181 -25.96 16.42 5.57
N GLU A 182 -25.94 17.69 5.15
CA GLU A 182 -24.72 18.33 4.64
C GLU A 182 -23.70 18.53 5.75
N LEU A 183 -24.16 18.96 6.92
CA LEU A 183 -23.31 19.18 8.11
C LEU A 183 -22.76 17.88 8.68
N SER A 184 -23.48 16.77 8.55
CA SER A 184 -22.96 15.43 8.86
C SER A 184 -21.73 15.13 8.01
N LEU A 185 -21.84 15.28 6.69
CA LEU A 185 -20.70 15.07 5.77
C LEU A 185 -19.54 16.05 6.02
N GLU A 186 -19.84 17.30 6.39
CA GLU A 186 -18.81 18.28 6.74
C GLU A 186 -18.10 17.90 8.05
N LEU A 187 -18.85 17.43 9.07
CA LEU A 187 -18.29 16.93 10.33
C LEU A 187 -17.37 15.75 10.07
N GLU A 188 -17.77 14.81 9.22
CA GLU A 188 -16.94 13.66 8.83
C GLU A 188 -15.63 14.09 8.18
N ARG A 189 -15.71 15.00 7.20
CA ARG A 189 -14.52 15.54 6.53
C ARG A 189 -13.61 16.27 7.50
N HIS A 190 -14.18 17.02 8.44
CA HIS A 190 -13.43 17.73 9.48
C HIS A 190 -12.70 16.76 10.41
N LEU A 191 -13.38 15.70 10.87
CA LEU A 191 -12.80 14.67 11.72
C LEU A 191 -11.67 13.91 11.03
N VAL A 192 -11.88 13.51 9.78
CA VAL A 192 -10.85 12.82 8.98
C VAL A 192 -9.65 13.74 8.71
N ALA A 193 -9.88 15.01 8.39
CA ALA A 193 -8.81 15.95 8.07
C ALA A 193 -7.88 16.25 9.26
N TYR A 194 -8.44 16.49 10.45
CA TYR A 194 -7.66 16.93 11.62
C TYR A 194 -7.29 15.81 12.59
N TYR A 195 -8.08 14.74 12.66
CA TYR A 195 -7.87 13.64 13.60
C TYR A 195 -7.62 12.29 12.93
N GLY A 196 -7.93 12.14 11.64
CA GLY A 196 -7.75 10.88 10.91
C GLY A 196 -8.72 9.78 11.33
N PHE A 197 -9.90 10.15 11.84
CA PHE A 197 -10.92 9.21 12.31
C PHE A 197 -12.28 9.55 11.68
N SER A 198 -13.01 8.53 11.23
CA SER A 198 -14.34 8.68 10.65
C SER A 198 -15.45 8.29 11.61
N THR A 199 -16.63 8.86 11.44
CA THR A 199 -17.90 8.36 12.01
C THR A 199 -18.23 6.97 11.46
N ASP A 200 -18.04 6.78 10.16
CA ASP A 200 -18.24 5.52 9.46
C ASP A 200 -17.28 4.45 9.97
N PRO A 201 -17.78 3.37 10.62
CA PRO A 201 -16.91 2.33 11.15
C PRO A 201 -16.05 1.69 10.05
N ARG A 202 -16.60 1.52 8.85
CA ARG A 202 -15.92 0.88 7.69
C ARG A 202 -14.63 1.59 7.28
N ALA A 203 -14.60 2.92 7.38
CA ALA A 203 -13.45 3.72 7.02
C ALA A 203 -12.29 3.60 8.03
N ASN A 204 -12.58 3.09 9.23
CA ASN A 204 -11.62 2.95 10.32
C ASN A 204 -10.92 1.57 10.34
N ALA A 205 -10.95 0.84 9.22
CA ALA A 205 -10.36 -0.50 9.12
C ALA A 205 -8.84 -0.49 9.38
N GLY A 206 -8.39 -1.22 10.39
CA GLY A 206 -6.97 -1.34 10.74
C GLY A 206 -6.36 -0.09 11.39
N VAL A 207 -7.20 0.89 11.77
CA VAL A 207 -6.76 2.08 12.50
C VAL A 207 -6.38 1.69 13.93
N GLN A 208 -5.19 2.12 14.37
CA GLN A 208 -4.77 2.02 15.76
C GLN A 208 -5.29 3.24 16.53
N VAL A 209 -5.90 3.01 17.69
CA VAL A 209 -6.44 4.09 18.52
C VAL A 209 -5.30 4.83 19.23
N ASP A 210 -5.15 6.11 18.87
CA ASP A 210 -4.26 7.07 19.50
C ASP A 210 -5.03 8.09 20.36
N GLU A 211 -4.31 8.88 21.16
CA GLU A 211 -4.88 10.00 21.93
C GLU A 211 -5.67 10.99 21.04
N LYS A 212 -5.20 11.22 19.81
CA LYS A 212 -5.89 12.07 18.81
C LYS A 212 -7.28 11.55 18.47
N ILE A 213 -7.46 10.23 18.41
CA ILE A 213 -8.75 9.60 18.10
C ILE A 213 -9.70 9.75 19.30
N ILE A 214 -9.18 9.67 20.52
CA ILE A 214 -9.96 9.97 21.73
C ILE A 214 -10.44 11.43 21.71
N GLU A 215 -9.58 12.39 21.33
CA GLU A 215 -9.98 13.79 21.15
C GLU A 215 -11.06 13.94 20.08
N ALA A 216 -10.96 13.20 18.97
CA ALA A 216 -11.95 13.21 17.88
C ALA A 216 -13.33 12.73 18.37
N VAL A 217 -13.37 11.61 19.07
CA VAL A 217 -14.59 11.04 19.65
C VAL A 217 -15.22 11.99 20.64
N LYS A 218 -14.40 12.59 21.53
CA LYS A 218 -14.87 13.61 22.48
C LYS A 218 -15.44 14.84 21.78
N TYR A 219 -14.77 15.31 20.73
CA TYR A 219 -15.17 16.49 19.97
C TYR A 219 -16.47 16.26 19.20
N GLY A 220 -16.59 15.17 18.45
CA GLY A 220 -17.83 14.83 17.75
C GLY A 220 -19.01 14.60 18.69
N ALA A 221 -18.78 13.91 19.82
CA ALA A 221 -19.81 13.72 20.85
C ALA A 221 -20.25 15.05 21.50
N LYS A 222 -19.31 15.98 21.73
CA LYS A 222 -19.61 17.32 22.24
C LYS A 222 -20.51 18.09 21.27
N LEU A 223 -20.18 18.09 19.98
CA LEU A 223 -20.93 18.81 18.96
C LEU A 223 -22.37 18.30 18.82
N LYS A 224 -22.53 16.98 18.68
CA LYS A 224 -23.86 16.35 18.62
C LYS A 224 -24.65 16.65 19.88
N TYR A 225 -24.00 16.60 21.05
CA TYR A 225 -24.65 16.97 22.29
C TYR A 225 -25.12 18.42 22.31
N GLU A 226 -24.26 19.38 21.99
CA GLU A 226 -24.60 20.80 22.05
C GLU A 226 -25.77 21.15 21.12
N ARG A 227 -25.77 20.60 19.90
CA ARG A 227 -26.85 20.78 18.92
C ARG A 227 -28.18 20.21 19.38
N TYR A 228 -28.20 18.95 19.85
CA TYR A 228 -29.46 18.25 20.14
C TYR A 228 -29.90 18.34 21.62
N SER A 229 -29.13 19.00 22.49
CA SER A 229 -29.45 19.16 23.91
C SER A 229 -30.81 19.84 24.18
N GLY A 230 -31.21 20.77 23.33
CA GLY A 230 -32.47 21.52 23.41
C GLY A 230 -33.58 20.99 22.51
N ALA A 231 -33.32 19.96 21.70
CA ALA A 231 -34.30 19.42 20.78
C ALA A 231 -35.35 18.57 21.51
N THR A 232 -36.54 18.50 20.90
CA THR A 232 -37.65 17.66 21.37
C THR A 232 -37.83 16.49 20.41
N ASP A 233 -38.20 15.33 20.95
CA ASP A 233 -38.60 14.18 20.13
C ASP A 233 -39.88 14.49 19.34
N GLU A 234 -40.24 13.61 18.40
CA GLU A 234 -41.53 13.66 17.68
C GLU A 234 -42.75 13.71 18.63
N ASN A 235 -42.58 13.17 19.85
CA ASN A 235 -43.58 13.16 20.91
C ASN A 235 -43.62 14.43 21.78
N GLY A 236 -42.80 15.45 21.47
CA GLY A 236 -42.72 16.70 22.22
C GLY A 236 -42.00 16.61 23.57
N ASN A 237 -41.36 15.48 23.88
CA ASN A 237 -40.56 15.33 25.08
C ASN A 237 -39.18 15.98 24.87
N PRO A 238 -38.69 16.81 25.82
CA PRO A 238 -37.33 17.32 25.76
C PRO A 238 -36.33 16.17 25.83
N ILE A 239 -35.41 16.10 24.87
CA ILE A 239 -34.32 15.11 24.86
C ILE A 239 -33.47 15.24 26.15
N ALA A 240 -33.41 16.44 26.74
CA ALA A 240 -32.84 16.72 28.06
C ALA A 240 -33.40 15.85 29.20
N ASN A 241 -34.69 15.49 29.16
CA ASN A 241 -35.33 14.64 30.18
C ASN A 241 -34.86 13.18 30.11
N HIS A 242 -34.14 12.80 29.07
CA HIS A 242 -33.44 11.52 29.00
C HIS A 242 -32.12 11.48 29.79
N GLY A 243 -31.98 12.28 30.86
CA GLY A 243 -30.93 12.11 31.88
C GLY A 243 -29.69 12.98 31.69
N PHE A 244 -29.87 14.19 31.15
CA PHE A 244 -28.81 15.17 30.96
C PHE A 244 -28.50 16.01 32.20
N VAL A 245 -28.12 15.37 33.31
CA VAL A 245 -27.61 16.12 34.48
C VAL A 245 -26.11 16.42 34.35
N HIS A 246 -25.37 15.64 33.57
CA HIS A 246 -23.97 15.91 33.28
C HIS A 246 -23.66 15.62 31.81
N GLN A 247 -22.80 16.47 31.21
CA GLN A 247 -22.22 16.24 29.88
C GLN A 247 -21.78 14.77 29.73
N PRO A 248 -21.79 14.18 28.53
CA PRO A 248 -21.16 12.88 28.26
C PRO A 248 -19.62 13.03 28.37
N LYS A 249 -19.15 13.44 29.55
CA LYS A 249 -17.76 13.60 29.95
C LYS A 249 -17.33 12.49 30.90
N ARG A 250 -18.28 11.64 31.31
CA ARG A 250 -18.05 10.63 32.35
C ARG A 250 -17.22 9.46 31.83
N ASP A 251 -17.53 8.96 30.63
CA ASP A 251 -16.97 7.74 30.06
C ASP A 251 -16.70 7.89 28.55
N ILE A 252 -15.62 7.28 28.07
CA ILE A 252 -15.28 7.19 26.65
C ILE A 252 -16.32 6.38 25.87
N PHE A 253 -16.93 5.36 26.50
CA PHE A 253 -17.94 4.53 25.87
C PHE A 253 -19.21 5.35 25.56
N GLU A 254 -19.67 6.15 26.52
CA GLU A 254 -20.80 7.06 26.33
C GLU A 254 -20.53 8.08 25.21
N GLN A 255 -19.30 8.60 25.15
CA GLN A 255 -18.85 9.51 24.09
C GLN A 255 -18.86 8.82 22.73
N TYR A 256 -18.37 7.58 22.67
CA TYR A 256 -18.33 6.81 21.43
C TYR A 256 -19.74 6.47 20.91
N LEU A 257 -20.67 6.12 21.81
CA LEU A 257 -22.08 5.90 21.44
C LEU A 257 -22.71 7.17 20.87
N MET A 258 -22.50 8.32 21.52
CA MET A 258 -22.98 9.61 21.02
C MET A 258 -22.32 9.98 19.68
N PHE A 259 -21.03 9.72 19.54
CA PHE A 259 -20.28 9.97 18.31
C PHE A 259 -20.85 9.19 17.12
N LEU A 260 -21.21 7.92 17.31
CA LEU A 260 -21.80 7.07 16.29
C LEU A 260 -23.30 7.29 16.04
N ALA A 261 -23.99 8.06 16.89
CA ALA A 261 -25.41 8.33 16.71
C ALA A 261 -25.65 9.02 15.36
N ASN A 262 -26.73 8.67 14.67
CA ASN A 262 -27.11 9.38 13.46
C ASN A 262 -27.37 10.86 13.78
N ASP A 263 -27.08 11.76 12.83
CA ASP A 263 -27.34 13.19 12.94
C ASP A 263 -28.84 13.50 12.75
N THR A 264 -29.68 12.81 13.52
CA THR A 264 -31.13 13.01 13.61
C THR A 264 -31.54 13.08 15.07
N THR A 265 -32.64 13.76 15.37
CA THR A 265 -33.19 13.84 16.73
C THR A 265 -33.48 12.45 17.31
N GLU A 266 -34.04 11.57 16.49
CA GLU A 266 -34.32 10.16 16.83
C GLU A 266 -33.04 9.36 17.13
N GLY A 267 -32.03 9.44 16.25
CA GLY A 267 -30.79 8.68 16.42
C GLY A 267 -30.05 9.08 17.70
N VAL A 268 -30.09 10.37 18.04
CA VAL A 268 -29.54 10.88 19.30
C VAL A 268 -30.38 10.42 20.49
N ALA A 269 -31.72 10.43 20.40
CA ALA A 269 -32.60 9.93 21.46
C ALA A 269 -32.38 8.43 21.75
N GLU A 270 -32.19 7.62 20.71
CA GLU A 270 -31.84 6.20 20.82
C GLU A 270 -30.49 6.01 21.52
N ALA A 271 -29.44 6.71 21.07
CA ALA A 271 -28.13 6.68 21.70
C ALA A 271 -28.20 7.03 23.19
N LEU A 272 -29.03 8.01 23.57
CA LEU A 272 -29.26 8.37 24.96
C LEU A 272 -29.99 7.31 25.76
N SER A 273 -30.99 6.65 25.15
CA SER A 273 -31.67 5.51 25.79
C SER A 273 -30.67 4.38 26.09
N TYR A 274 -29.73 4.10 25.19
CA TYR A 274 -28.66 3.13 25.41
C TYR A 274 -27.68 3.56 26.50
N ILE A 275 -27.31 4.84 26.54
CA ILE A 275 -26.45 5.37 27.60
C ILE A 275 -27.11 5.21 28.98
N LYS A 276 -28.43 5.41 29.10
CA LYS A 276 -29.15 5.14 30.36
C LYS A 276 -29.05 3.67 30.77
N GLN A 277 -29.35 2.75 29.86
CA GLN A 277 -29.26 1.31 30.11
C GLN A 277 -27.83 0.90 30.50
N TYR A 278 -26.83 1.47 29.84
CA TYR A 278 -25.42 1.26 30.17
C TYR A 278 -25.09 1.70 31.60
N ARG A 279 -25.54 2.90 32.03
CA ARG A 279 -25.32 3.40 33.39
C ARG A 279 -25.96 2.54 34.47
N GLU A 280 -27.13 1.95 34.19
CA GLU A 280 -27.80 1.03 35.11
C GLU A 280 -27.02 -0.29 35.27
N SER A 281 -26.49 -0.81 34.17
CA SER A 281 -25.72 -2.06 34.16
C SER A 281 -24.29 -1.91 34.71
N ASN A 282 -23.65 -0.77 34.46
CA ASN A 282 -22.27 -0.47 34.80
C ASN A 282 -22.20 0.88 35.54
N PRO A 283 -22.26 0.85 36.89
CA PRO A 283 -22.30 2.08 37.68
C PRO A 283 -20.95 2.80 37.74
N LEU A 284 -19.83 2.11 37.45
CA LEU A 284 -18.48 2.68 37.48
C LEU A 284 -18.05 3.10 36.08
N PRO A 285 -17.53 4.33 35.90
CA PRO A 285 -17.06 4.80 34.60
C PRO A 285 -15.72 4.15 34.23
N VAL A 286 -15.46 3.98 32.94
CA VAL A 286 -14.15 3.55 32.45
C VAL A 286 -13.09 4.57 32.85
N ALA A 287 -12.00 4.07 33.43
CA ALA A 287 -10.88 4.91 33.83
C ALA A 287 -10.14 5.50 32.61
N PRO A 288 -9.63 6.76 32.68
CA PRO A 288 -9.00 7.42 31.54
C PRO A 288 -7.84 6.64 30.91
N TRP A 289 -7.04 5.92 31.69
CA TRP A 289 -5.92 5.11 31.19
C TRP A 289 -6.35 3.87 30.42
N ASN A 290 -7.58 3.38 30.66
CA ASN A 290 -8.15 2.25 29.92
C ASN A 290 -8.88 2.71 28.65
N ALA A 291 -9.03 4.02 28.42
CA ALA A 291 -9.84 4.55 27.32
C ALA A 291 -9.36 4.10 25.94
N ILE A 292 -8.05 4.08 25.70
CA ILE A 292 -7.46 3.62 24.44
C ILE A 292 -7.84 2.16 24.18
N ARG A 293 -7.64 1.29 25.18
CA ARG A 293 -7.91 -0.15 25.08
C ARG A 293 -9.40 -0.42 24.84
N VAL A 294 -10.27 0.26 25.58
CA VAL A 294 -11.72 0.12 25.42
C VAL A 294 -12.14 0.57 24.04
N LEU A 295 -11.70 1.76 23.59
CA LEU A 295 -12.06 2.29 22.28
C LEU A 295 -11.52 1.40 21.14
N GLN A 296 -10.30 0.87 21.26
CA GLN A 296 -9.74 -0.08 20.30
C GLN A 296 -10.62 -1.32 20.16
N HIS A 297 -11.06 -1.91 21.27
CA HIS A 297 -11.97 -3.06 21.24
C HIS A 297 -13.32 -2.73 20.60
N LEU A 298 -13.88 -1.53 20.86
CA LEU A 298 -15.14 -1.09 20.25
C LEU A 298 -15.02 -0.92 18.74
N VAL A 299 -13.92 -0.31 18.27
CA VAL A 299 -13.66 -0.14 16.83
C VAL A 299 -13.52 -1.52 16.15
N GLU A 300 -12.75 -2.43 16.74
CA GLU A 300 -12.58 -3.80 16.23
C GLU A 300 -13.90 -4.59 16.17
N GLU A 301 -14.75 -4.46 17.20
CA GLU A 301 -16.04 -5.15 17.24
C GLU A 301 -17.04 -4.59 16.23
N LYS A 302 -17.14 -3.26 16.10
CA LYS A 302 -17.98 -2.63 15.08
C LYS A 302 -17.50 -2.98 13.67
N MET A 303 -16.19 -3.11 13.47
CA MET A 303 -15.63 -3.66 12.22
C MET A 303 -16.04 -5.11 11.99
N GLY A 304 -15.95 -5.97 13.01
CA GLY A 304 -16.39 -7.36 12.92
C GLY A 304 -17.86 -7.49 12.53
N ALA A 305 -18.74 -6.70 13.15
CA ALA A 305 -20.15 -6.63 12.79
C ALA A 305 -20.38 -6.14 11.35
N ALA A 306 -19.66 -5.09 10.92
CA ALA A 306 -19.77 -4.58 9.55
C ALA A 306 -19.28 -5.60 8.51
N ALA A 307 -18.20 -6.35 8.80
CA ALA A 307 -17.66 -7.38 7.91
C ALA A 307 -18.61 -8.57 7.75
N VAL A 308 -19.22 -9.04 8.85
CA VAL A 308 -20.25 -10.10 8.82
C VAL A 308 -21.46 -9.66 8.00
N PHE A 309 -21.86 -8.40 8.10
CA PHE A 309 -22.94 -7.85 7.29
C PHE A 309 -22.59 -7.77 5.81
N GLU A 310 -21.38 -7.36 5.44
CA GLU A 310 -20.93 -7.38 4.03
C GLU A 310 -20.89 -8.79 3.44
N GLU A 311 -20.43 -9.78 4.21
CA GLU A 311 -20.49 -11.17 3.80
C GLU A 311 -21.94 -11.63 3.64
N ALA A 312 -22.85 -11.22 4.54
CA ALA A 312 -24.27 -11.49 4.42
C ALA A 312 -24.90 -10.85 3.17
N LEU A 313 -24.52 -9.60 2.81
CA LEU A 313 -24.95 -8.92 1.58
C LEU A 313 -24.38 -9.56 0.31
N LYS A 314 -23.11 -9.99 0.31
CA LYS A 314 -22.53 -10.72 -0.82
C LYS A 314 -23.22 -12.08 -1.02
N ASN A 315 -23.67 -12.70 0.07
CA ASN A 315 -24.34 -14.00 0.05
C ASN A 315 -25.85 -13.92 -0.22
N LYS A 316 -26.51 -12.79 0.07
CA LYS A 316 -27.92 -12.52 -0.28
C LYS A 316 -28.00 -11.38 -1.30
N LYS A 317 -28.34 -11.69 -2.55
CA LYS A 317 -28.90 -10.72 -3.51
C LYS A 317 -30.26 -10.21 -3.00
N LEU A 318 -30.28 -9.33 -2.02
CA LEU A 318 -31.49 -8.69 -1.50
C LEU A 318 -31.18 -7.22 -1.22
N ASP A 319 -31.97 -6.34 -1.84
CA ASP A 319 -32.00 -4.91 -1.57
C ASP A 319 -32.69 -4.71 -0.21
N LEU A 320 -31.92 -4.41 0.83
CA LEU A 320 -32.42 -4.03 2.14
C LEU A 320 -31.77 -2.69 2.54
N SER A 321 -32.61 -1.76 3.01
CA SER A 321 -32.27 -0.37 3.28
C SER A 321 -31.39 -0.18 4.53
N GLU A 322 -30.66 0.94 4.56
CA GLU A 322 -29.68 1.36 5.59
C GLU A 322 -30.17 1.27 7.05
N GLN A 323 -31.49 1.27 7.28
CA GLN A 323 -32.11 1.20 8.61
C GLN A 323 -31.89 -0.14 9.34
N ASP A 324 -31.75 -1.27 8.62
CA ASP A 324 -31.56 -2.61 9.23
C ASP A 324 -30.19 -2.79 9.91
N ILE A 325 -29.22 -1.90 9.63
CA ILE A 325 -27.87 -1.92 10.19
C ILE A 325 -27.85 -1.45 11.65
N LEU A 326 -28.84 -0.64 12.05
CA LEU A 326 -28.88 0.04 13.35
C LEU A 326 -29.75 -0.68 14.38
N GLU A 327 -30.80 -1.38 13.96
CA GLU A 327 -31.77 -1.99 14.88
C GLU A 327 -31.31 -3.29 15.54
N ASN A 328 -30.26 -3.94 15.03
CA ASN A 328 -29.79 -5.21 15.60
C ASN A 328 -28.42 -5.05 16.25
N ILE A 329 -28.35 -5.48 17.51
CA ILE A 329 -27.16 -5.70 18.35
C ILE A 329 -26.74 -4.52 19.25
N PRO A 330 -27.52 -4.23 20.31
CA PRO A 330 -26.96 -3.69 21.55
C PRO A 330 -27.08 -4.64 22.76
N ALA A 331 -28.00 -5.61 22.75
CA ALA A 331 -28.30 -6.42 23.94
C ALA A 331 -27.19 -7.42 24.35
N GLN A 332 -26.25 -7.75 23.45
CA GLN A 332 -25.13 -8.68 23.75
C GLN A 332 -23.88 -7.98 24.31
N PHE A 333 -23.82 -6.64 24.27
CA PHE A 333 -22.63 -5.86 24.59
C PHE A 333 -22.34 -5.75 26.10
N LEU A 334 -23.36 -5.81 26.96
CA LEU A 334 -23.20 -5.57 28.41
C LEU A 334 -22.43 -6.68 29.16
N ASN A 335 -22.29 -7.87 28.58
CA ASN A 335 -21.70 -9.03 29.26
C ASN A 335 -20.24 -9.32 28.88
N LYS A 336 -19.64 -8.56 27.95
CA LYS A 336 -18.30 -8.86 27.40
C LYS A 336 -17.23 -7.79 27.64
N LEU A 337 -17.56 -6.66 28.25
CA LEU A 337 -16.55 -5.70 28.66
C LEU A 337 -15.61 -6.36 29.70
N PRO A 338 -14.28 -6.25 29.54
CA PRO A 338 -13.35 -6.74 30.54
C PRO A 338 -13.64 -6.02 31.85
N LYS A 339 -14.15 -6.77 32.83
CA LYS A 339 -14.21 -6.32 34.21
C LYS A 339 -12.81 -6.50 34.77
N GLU A 340 -12.25 -5.38 35.24
CA GLU A 340 -10.90 -5.17 35.83
C GLU A 340 -9.82 -4.65 34.86
#